data_AF-A0A965H4Q1-F1
#
_entry.id   AF-A0A965H4Q1-F1
#
_cell.length_a   1.000
_cell.length_b   1.000
_cell.length_c   1.000
_cell.angle_alpha   90.00
_cell.angle_beta   90.00
_cell.angle_gamma   90.00
#
_symmetry.space_group_name_H-M   'P 1'
#
loop_
_entity.id
_entity.type
_entity.pdbx_description
1 polymer ?
#
loop_
_entity_poly.entity_id
_entity_poly.type
_entity_poly.pdbx_seq_one_letter_code
_entity_poly.pdbx_strand_id
1 'polypeptide(L)'
;HKDIGTMYLWFSFTMLIVGGLNALLLRTELFQPGLQIVSPEFFNQLTTMHGLIMVFGAIMPAFVGFANWQLPLMIGAADMAFARMNNFSFWLLPPAALLLVASYFVPGGATAAGWTIYAPLSVQMGPGMDLGIFALHIMGASSIMGSINIVTTILNMRAPGMTLMKMPLFVWTWLITAYLLIAVMPVLAGAITMLLTDRHFGTSFFNAAGGGDPVMFQHIFWFFGHPEVYIMILPAFGIVSEIIPTFARKRLFGYSSMVYATASIAILSFIVWAHHMFTTGMPVTGQLFFMYATMLIAVPTGVKIFNWVATMWRGSMTFETPMLFAIGFIFVFTMGGLTGIILSVAPLDIALHDTYYVVAHFHYVLVAGSLYALFAGTYYWLPKWTGHMYDERLGKVHFWMSLLSFNLTFFPMHFLGLAGMPRRYADYPMQFADFNAIVTVGAFWFGLSQLIFLWVIIKCIRGGEKAADNPWGASEGLEWTVPSPAPFHTFETPPVVK
;
A
#
# COMPACT_ATOMS: atom_id res chain seq x y z
N HIS A 1 7.55 6.46 20.33
CA HIS A 1 7.34 6.02 18.93
C HIS A 1 7.19 4.51 18.74
N LYS A 2 8.04 3.66 19.36
CA LYS A 2 8.06 2.19 19.14
C LYS A 2 6.71 1.50 19.43
N ASP A 3 6.08 1.78 20.57
CA ASP A 3 4.78 1.19 20.92
C ASP A 3 3.69 1.57 19.93
N ILE A 4 3.63 2.85 19.55
CA ILE A 4 2.71 3.34 18.52
C ILE A 4 2.96 2.61 17.20
N GLY A 5 4.21 2.46 16.79
CA GLY A 5 4.58 1.67 15.60
C GLY A 5 4.05 0.23 15.67
N THR A 6 4.19 -0.44 16.81
CA THR A 6 3.67 -1.80 17.04
C THR A 6 2.14 -1.84 16.96
N MET A 7 1.46 -0.86 17.54
CA MET A 7 0.00 -0.76 17.48
C MET A 7 -0.50 -0.57 16.05
N TYR A 8 0.16 0.29 15.26
CA TYR A 8 -0.12 0.46 13.83
C TYR A 8 0.03 -0.87 13.06
N LEU A 9 1.09 -1.64 13.33
CA LEU A 9 1.33 -2.92 12.65
C LEU A 9 0.27 -3.98 13.01
N TRP A 10 -0.13 -4.09 14.29
CA TRP A 10 -1.20 -5.01 14.70
C TRP A 10 -2.58 -4.59 14.18
N PHE A 11 -2.88 -3.29 14.21
CA PHE A 11 -4.10 -2.75 13.61
C PHE A 11 -4.14 -3.09 12.12
N SER A 12 -3.07 -2.78 11.39
CA SER A 12 -2.95 -3.07 9.97
C SER A 12 -3.10 -4.56 9.67
N PHE A 13 -2.44 -5.44 10.43
CA PHE A 13 -2.56 -6.87 10.24
C PHE A 13 -3.99 -7.37 10.49
N THR A 14 -4.68 -6.81 11.49
CA THR A 14 -6.10 -7.10 11.73
C THR A 14 -6.95 -6.69 10.53
N MET A 15 -6.74 -5.49 10.00
CA MET A 15 -7.44 -5.00 8.81
C MET A 15 -7.09 -5.79 7.54
N LEU A 16 -5.85 -6.28 7.42
CA LEU A 16 -5.42 -7.19 6.35
C LEU A 16 -6.24 -8.49 6.37
N ILE A 17 -6.48 -9.06 7.55
CA ILE A 17 -7.34 -10.25 7.69
C ILE A 17 -8.79 -9.91 7.34
N VAL A 18 -9.34 -8.80 7.84
CA VAL A 18 -10.72 -8.40 7.52
C VAL A 18 -10.92 -8.15 6.02
N GLY A 19 -10.02 -7.37 5.40
CA GLY A 19 -10.04 -7.12 3.95
C GLY A 19 -9.80 -8.39 3.13
N GLY A 20 -8.92 -9.27 3.60
CA GLY A 20 -8.66 -10.58 3.00
C GLY A 20 -9.87 -11.51 3.05
N LEU A 21 -10.60 -11.54 4.16
CA LEU A 21 -11.85 -12.31 4.29
C LEU A 21 -12.91 -11.82 3.30
N ASN A 22 -13.06 -10.49 3.11
CA ASN A 22 -13.94 -9.95 2.07
C ASN A 22 -13.54 -10.47 0.68
N ALA A 23 -12.23 -10.47 0.35
CA ALA A 23 -11.74 -11.01 -0.91
C ALA A 23 -12.00 -12.51 -1.08
N LEU A 24 -11.81 -13.31 -0.02
CA LEU A 24 -12.08 -14.74 -0.07
C LEU A 24 -13.57 -15.03 -0.28
N LEU A 25 -14.47 -14.26 0.33
CA LEU A 25 -15.90 -14.36 0.10
C LEU A 25 -16.26 -14.05 -1.36
N LEU A 26 -15.70 -12.97 -1.94
CA LEU A 26 -15.86 -12.66 -3.37
C LEU A 26 -15.38 -13.82 -4.25
N ARG A 27 -14.23 -14.41 -3.93
CA ARG A 27 -13.68 -15.54 -4.70
C ARG A 27 -14.47 -16.82 -4.52
N THR A 28 -15.12 -17.01 -3.38
CA THR A 28 -16.00 -18.16 -3.15
C THR A 28 -17.23 -18.05 -4.03
N GLU A 29 -17.83 -16.87 -4.14
CA GLU A 29 -18.93 -16.61 -5.08
C GLU A 29 -18.48 -16.89 -6.52
N LEU A 30 -17.30 -16.39 -6.89
CA LEU A 30 -16.78 -16.50 -8.25
C LEU A 30 -16.06 -17.82 -8.54
N PHE A 31 -16.31 -18.89 -7.78
CA PHE A 31 -15.69 -20.19 -8.04
C PHE A 31 -16.30 -20.88 -9.26
N GLN A 32 -17.62 -20.73 -9.45
CA GLN A 32 -18.36 -21.29 -10.57
C GLN A 32 -19.37 -20.27 -11.12
N PRO A 33 -19.74 -20.37 -12.41
CA PRO A 33 -20.81 -19.55 -13.00
C PRO A 33 -22.15 -19.69 -12.30
N GLY A 34 -22.96 -18.63 -12.33
CA GLY A 34 -24.22 -18.48 -11.64
C GLY A 34 -24.05 -17.96 -10.21
N LEU A 35 -25.08 -17.33 -9.65
CA LEU A 35 -25.07 -16.89 -8.25
C LEU A 35 -25.18 -18.07 -7.28
N GLN A 36 -24.35 -18.11 -6.23
CA GLN A 36 -24.20 -19.26 -5.33
C GLN A 36 -24.44 -18.93 -3.85
N ILE A 37 -23.72 -17.95 -3.32
CA ILE A 37 -23.53 -17.72 -1.88
C ILE A 37 -23.97 -16.32 -1.48
N VAL A 38 -23.61 -15.30 -2.26
CA VAL A 38 -23.89 -13.89 -1.95
C VAL A 38 -24.83 -13.25 -2.97
N SER A 39 -25.71 -12.37 -2.48
CA SER A 39 -26.52 -11.54 -3.38
C SER A 39 -25.64 -10.51 -4.10
N PRO A 40 -26.02 -10.03 -5.30
CA PRO A 40 -25.24 -9.03 -6.03
C PRO A 40 -25.00 -7.74 -5.24
N GLU A 41 -25.95 -7.33 -4.40
CA GLU A 41 -25.78 -6.16 -3.53
C GLU A 41 -24.67 -6.41 -2.49
N PHE A 42 -24.71 -7.55 -1.80
CA PHE A 42 -23.69 -7.89 -0.82
C PHE A 42 -22.32 -8.12 -1.48
N PHE A 43 -22.27 -8.65 -2.69
CA PHE A 43 -21.04 -8.73 -3.49
C PHE A 43 -20.41 -7.34 -3.74
N ASN A 44 -21.22 -6.35 -4.08
CA ASN A 44 -20.74 -4.98 -4.27
C ASN A 44 -20.27 -4.33 -2.96
N GLN A 45 -20.95 -4.63 -1.84
CA GLN A 45 -20.50 -4.23 -0.51
C GLN A 45 -19.12 -4.83 -0.19
N LEU A 46 -18.96 -6.16 -0.32
CA LEU A 46 -17.70 -6.85 -0.10
C LEU A 46 -16.56 -6.30 -0.98
N THR A 47 -16.84 -6.04 -2.26
CA THR A 47 -15.87 -5.48 -3.21
C THR A 47 -15.41 -4.09 -2.79
N THR A 48 -16.35 -3.24 -2.37
CA THR A 48 -16.07 -1.87 -1.93
C THR A 48 -15.29 -1.85 -0.63
N MET A 49 -15.75 -2.62 0.35
CA MET A 49 -15.14 -2.70 1.67
C MET A 49 -13.77 -3.36 1.63
N HIS A 50 -13.56 -4.38 0.79
CA HIS A 50 -12.23 -4.93 0.52
C HIS A 50 -11.25 -3.83 0.09
N GLY A 51 -11.58 -3.06 -0.95
CA GLY A 51 -10.70 -2.00 -1.45
C GLY A 51 -10.40 -0.93 -0.40
N LEU A 52 -11.44 -0.39 0.26
CA LEU A 52 -11.27 0.66 1.28
C LEU A 52 -10.45 0.17 2.48
N ILE A 53 -10.72 -1.05 2.98
CA ILE A 53 -10.02 -1.63 4.13
C ILE A 53 -8.57 -1.93 3.79
N MET A 54 -8.30 -2.53 2.62
CA MET A 54 -6.93 -2.88 2.24
C MET A 54 -6.05 -1.64 2.08
N VAL A 55 -6.57 -0.59 1.44
CA VAL A 55 -5.83 0.65 1.21
C VAL A 55 -5.65 1.44 2.51
N PHE A 56 -6.75 1.89 3.11
CA PHE A 56 -6.72 2.84 4.22
C PHE A 56 -6.56 2.18 5.60
N GLY A 57 -6.97 0.91 5.74
CA GLY A 57 -6.91 0.16 7.00
C GLY A 57 -5.66 -0.73 7.13
N ALA A 58 -5.18 -1.31 6.02
CA ALA A 58 -4.06 -2.25 6.06
C ALA A 58 -2.75 -1.62 5.55
N ILE A 59 -2.63 -1.33 4.26
CA ILE A 59 -1.35 -0.98 3.64
C ILE A 59 -0.80 0.36 4.17
N MET A 60 -1.59 1.44 4.17
CA MET A 60 -1.11 2.74 4.66
C MET A 60 -0.74 2.69 6.15
N PRO A 61 -1.59 2.14 7.06
CA PRO A 61 -1.24 2.05 8.48
C PRO A 61 -0.02 1.17 8.76
N ALA A 62 0.20 0.08 8.01
CA ALA A 62 1.41 -0.74 8.17
C ALA A 62 2.66 0.10 7.94
N PHE A 63 2.69 0.82 6.83
CA PHE A 63 3.81 1.69 6.49
C PHE A 63 4.03 2.75 7.56
N VAL A 64 2.98 3.43 8.04
CA VAL A 64 3.11 4.39 9.15
C VAL A 64 3.65 3.71 10.43
N GLY A 65 3.31 2.44 10.65
CA GLY A 65 3.90 1.61 11.70
C GLY A 65 5.41 1.43 11.56
N PHE A 66 5.88 1.10 10.35
CA PHE A 66 7.32 1.06 10.04
C PHE A 66 7.99 2.42 10.20
N ALA A 67 7.35 3.51 9.76
CA ALA A 67 7.87 4.86 9.91
C ALA A 67 8.10 5.20 11.40
N ASN A 68 7.09 4.90 12.22
CA ASN A 68 7.14 5.11 13.66
C ASN A 68 8.25 4.32 14.34
N TRP A 69 8.43 3.06 13.95
CA TRP A 69 9.51 2.24 14.49
C TRP A 69 10.88 2.74 14.06
N GLN A 70 11.08 2.95 12.75
CA GLN A 70 12.40 3.04 12.15
C GLN A 70 12.91 4.46 11.97
N LEU A 71 12.07 5.46 11.71
CA LEU A 71 12.56 6.81 11.41
C LEU A 71 13.39 7.39 12.57
N PRO A 72 12.93 7.40 13.85
CA PRO A 72 13.75 7.92 14.94
C PRO A 72 15.05 7.13 15.11
N LEU A 73 15.00 5.79 14.96
CA LEU A 73 16.19 4.95 15.06
C LEU A 73 17.22 5.25 13.97
N MET A 74 16.76 5.39 12.72
CA MET A 74 17.60 5.60 11.54
C MET A 74 18.21 7.00 11.48
N ILE A 75 17.55 8.02 12.05
CA ILE A 75 18.08 9.38 12.11
C ILE A 75 18.80 9.70 13.41
N GLY A 76 18.87 8.77 14.37
CA GLY A 76 19.54 8.96 15.66
C GLY A 76 18.79 9.88 16.62
N ALA A 77 17.45 9.84 16.59
CA ALA A 77 16.56 10.61 17.47
C ALA A 77 15.95 9.74 18.57
N ALA A 78 15.59 10.38 19.69
CA ALA A 78 15.00 9.67 20.82
C ALA A 78 13.51 9.35 20.69
N ASP A 79 12.76 10.20 19.98
CA ASP A 79 11.35 10.00 19.67
C ASP A 79 10.96 10.80 18.42
N MET A 80 9.69 10.76 18.06
CA MET A 80 9.10 11.67 17.07
C MET A 80 8.93 13.09 17.64
N ALA A 81 8.93 14.11 16.77
CA ALA A 81 8.82 15.51 17.16
C ALA A 81 7.58 15.84 17.99
N PHE A 82 6.43 15.25 17.65
CA PHE A 82 5.16 15.45 18.33
C PHE A 82 4.62 14.13 18.89
N ALA A 83 5.23 13.60 19.95
CA ALA A 83 4.85 12.31 20.56
C ALA A 83 3.34 12.19 20.91
N ARG A 84 2.69 13.25 21.40
CA ARG A 84 1.25 13.23 21.72
C ARG A 84 0.36 13.22 20.47
N MET A 85 0.72 14.01 19.45
CA MET A 85 0.03 14.01 18.17
C MET A 85 0.15 12.64 17.49
N ASN A 86 1.32 12.01 17.61
CA ASN A 86 1.58 10.67 17.12
C ASN A 86 0.70 9.59 17.79
N ASN A 87 0.48 9.72 19.11
CA ASN A 87 -0.46 8.87 19.83
C ASN A 87 -1.90 9.10 19.33
N PHE A 88 -2.32 10.37 19.22
CA PHE A 88 -3.66 10.71 18.76
C PHE A 88 -3.92 10.27 17.31
N SER A 89 -2.94 10.37 16.41
CA SER A 89 -3.09 9.91 15.03
C SER A 89 -3.41 8.42 14.96
N PHE A 90 -2.76 7.58 15.78
CA PHE A 90 -3.11 6.16 15.85
C PHE A 90 -4.55 5.95 16.33
N TRP A 91 -4.95 6.59 17.43
CA TRP A 91 -6.26 6.35 18.06
C TRP A 91 -7.46 6.82 17.25
N LEU A 92 -7.26 7.56 16.16
CA LEU A 92 -8.31 7.82 15.18
C LEU A 92 -8.64 6.59 14.31
N LEU A 93 -7.71 5.66 14.13
CA LEU A 93 -7.91 4.51 13.23
C LEU A 93 -8.93 3.48 13.75
N PRO A 94 -8.93 3.04 15.02
CA PRO A 94 -9.91 2.07 15.49
C PRO A 94 -11.37 2.56 15.36
N PRO A 95 -11.75 3.80 15.75
CA PRO A 95 -13.09 4.33 15.48
C PRO A 95 -13.45 4.34 14.00
N ALA A 96 -12.51 4.71 13.11
CA ALA A 96 -12.77 4.71 11.67
C ALA A 96 -12.99 3.28 11.10
N ALA A 97 -12.19 2.31 11.56
CA ALA A 97 -12.39 0.90 11.21
C ALA A 97 -13.73 0.36 11.73
N LEU A 98 -14.13 0.75 12.94
CA LEU A 98 -15.44 0.40 13.49
C LEU A 98 -16.58 1.00 12.67
N LEU A 99 -16.47 2.24 12.18
CA LEU A 99 -17.47 2.82 11.28
C LEU A 99 -17.61 2.02 9.98
N LEU A 100 -16.47 1.61 9.38
CA LEU A 100 -16.47 0.75 8.21
C LEU A 100 -17.18 -0.59 8.48
N VAL A 101 -16.84 -1.28 9.57
CA VAL A 101 -17.43 -2.58 9.90
C VAL A 101 -18.90 -2.43 10.31
N ALA A 102 -19.24 -1.41 11.10
CA ALA A 102 -20.61 -1.12 11.51
C ALA A 102 -21.53 -0.81 10.33
N SER A 103 -20.98 -0.31 9.21
CA SER A 103 -21.75 -0.03 8.01
C SER A 103 -22.46 -1.27 7.43
N TYR A 104 -21.99 -2.49 7.68
CA TYR A 104 -22.72 -3.70 7.28
C TYR A 104 -24.08 -3.86 7.97
N PHE A 105 -24.27 -3.23 9.13
CA PHE A 105 -25.43 -3.46 10.00
C PHE A 105 -26.46 -2.32 9.98
N VAL A 106 -26.27 -1.30 9.14
CA VAL A 106 -27.25 -0.22 8.96
C VAL A 106 -28.22 -0.51 7.80
N PRO A 107 -29.38 0.18 7.72
CA PRO A 107 -30.31 0.00 6.60
C PRO A 107 -29.62 0.22 5.25
N GLY A 108 -29.80 -0.72 4.32
CA GLY A 108 -29.11 -0.72 3.01
C GLY A 108 -27.67 -1.25 3.03
N GLY A 109 -27.18 -1.70 4.19
CA GLY A 109 -25.87 -2.32 4.34
C GLY A 109 -24.69 -1.36 4.13
N ALA A 110 -23.51 -1.94 3.90
CA ALA A 110 -22.26 -1.19 3.78
C ALA A 110 -22.19 -0.39 2.47
N THR A 111 -21.16 0.45 2.34
CA THR A 111 -20.88 1.14 1.07
C THR A 111 -20.68 0.13 -0.07
N ALA A 112 -21.31 0.36 -1.22
CA ALA A 112 -21.37 -0.57 -2.34
C ALA A 112 -21.08 0.10 -3.71
N ALA A 113 -20.47 1.29 -3.71
CA ALA A 113 -20.18 2.07 -4.93
C ALA A 113 -18.78 1.81 -5.53
N GLY A 114 -18.13 0.72 -5.11
CA GLY A 114 -16.69 0.51 -5.29
C GLY A 114 -15.87 1.44 -4.39
N TRP A 115 -14.59 1.10 -4.17
CA TRP A 115 -13.69 1.94 -3.34
C TRP A 115 -13.47 3.35 -3.92
N THR A 116 -13.74 3.51 -5.22
CA THR A 116 -13.71 4.79 -5.93
C THR A 116 -14.91 5.67 -5.64
N ILE A 117 -15.97 5.15 -5.01
CA ILE A 117 -17.12 5.90 -4.48
C ILE A 117 -17.73 6.94 -5.45
N TYR A 118 -17.77 6.59 -6.74
CA TYR A 118 -18.19 7.50 -7.80
C TYR A 118 -19.62 8.01 -7.63
N ALA A 119 -19.79 9.31 -7.81
CA ALA A 119 -21.08 9.90 -8.12
C ALA A 119 -21.52 9.48 -9.55
N PRO A 120 -22.82 9.35 -9.83
CA PRO A 120 -23.94 9.63 -8.93
C PRO A 120 -24.32 8.45 -8.01
N LEU A 121 -23.70 7.28 -8.15
CA LEU A 121 -24.08 6.08 -7.38
C LEU A 121 -23.92 6.31 -5.86
N SER A 122 -22.80 6.90 -5.44
CA SER A 122 -22.56 7.21 -4.03
C SER A 122 -23.53 8.25 -3.44
N VAL A 123 -24.13 9.12 -4.26
CA VAL A 123 -25.18 10.07 -3.82
C VAL A 123 -26.47 9.33 -3.45
N GLN A 124 -26.78 8.24 -4.14
CA GLN A 124 -28.06 7.51 -4.01
C GLN A 124 -28.05 6.43 -2.91
N MET A 125 -26.89 6.17 -2.30
CA MET A 125 -26.74 5.11 -1.30
C MET A 125 -27.38 5.45 0.06
N GLY A 126 -27.64 4.43 0.87
CA GLY A 126 -28.14 4.57 2.24
C GLY A 126 -27.07 5.04 3.26
N PRO A 127 -27.40 5.01 4.57
CA PRO A 127 -26.52 5.44 5.66
C PRO A 127 -25.14 4.77 5.71
N GLY A 128 -24.97 3.58 5.10
CA GLY A 128 -23.66 2.92 5.02
C GLY A 128 -22.60 3.76 4.30
N MET A 129 -23.00 4.50 3.26
CA MET A 129 -22.13 5.45 2.56
C MET A 129 -21.69 6.59 3.48
N ASP A 130 -22.56 7.09 4.35
CA ASP A 130 -22.24 8.17 5.29
C ASP A 130 -21.21 7.71 6.31
N LEU A 131 -21.36 6.49 6.85
CA LEU A 131 -20.36 5.88 7.73
C LEU A 131 -19.01 5.71 7.01
N GLY A 132 -19.05 5.31 5.73
CA GLY A 132 -17.86 5.27 4.87
C GLY A 132 -17.18 6.63 4.72
N ILE A 133 -17.95 7.69 4.45
CA ILE A 133 -17.44 9.08 4.35
C ILE A 133 -16.80 9.51 5.66
N PHE A 134 -17.46 9.30 6.81
CA PHE A 134 -16.90 9.68 8.11
C PHE A 134 -15.64 8.88 8.44
N ALA A 135 -15.62 7.58 8.14
CA ALA A 135 -14.44 6.75 8.33
C ALA A 135 -13.23 7.28 7.53
N LEU A 136 -13.44 7.63 6.26
CA LEU A 136 -12.40 8.19 5.39
C LEU A 136 -11.89 9.55 5.88
N HIS A 137 -12.76 10.42 6.39
CA HIS A 137 -12.32 11.69 7.01
C HIS A 137 -11.43 11.45 8.22
N ILE A 138 -11.83 10.54 9.11
CA ILE A 138 -11.08 10.25 10.34
C ILE A 138 -9.70 9.62 10.00
N MET A 139 -9.66 8.67 9.07
CA MET A 139 -8.40 8.09 8.58
C MET A 139 -7.53 9.14 7.87
N GLY A 140 -8.15 10.07 7.13
CA GLY A 140 -7.43 11.16 6.49
C GLY A 140 -6.80 12.13 7.49
N ALA A 141 -7.53 12.49 8.56
CA ALA A 141 -6.99 13.31 9.64
C ALA A 141 -5.81 12.62 10.35
N SER A 142 -5.90 11.31 10.59
CA SER A 142 -4.79 10.50 11.11
C SER A 142 -3.54 10.64 10.23
N SER A 143 -3.69 10.45 8.92
CA SER A 143 -2.60 10.51 7.95
C SER A 143 -1.96 11.89 7.86
N ILE A 144 -2.75 12.99 7.89
CA ILE A 144 -2.22 14.36 7.85
C ILE A 144 -1.37 14.65 9.09
N MET A 145 -1.89 14.34 10.29
CA MET A 145 -1.17 14.54 11.55
C MET A 145 0.13 13.72 11.61
N GLY A 146 0.06 12.45 11.22
CA GLY A 146 1.24 11.58 11.15
C GLY A 146 2.30 12.12 10.18
N SER A 147 1.88 12.64 9.04
CA SER A 147 2.78 13.19 8.02
C SER A 147 3.49 14.47 8.47
N ILE A 148 2.77 15.41 9.10
CA ILE A 148 3.37 16.64 9.66
C ILE A 148 4.43 16.27 10.72
N ASN A 149 4.11 15.28 11.55
CA ASN A 149 5.03 14.78 12.57
C ASN A 149 6.28 14.13 11.95
N ILE A 150 6.12 13.29 10.91
CA ILE A 150 7.25 12.68 10.18
C ILE A 150 8.15 13.74 9.56
N VAL A 151 7.59 14.72 8.84
CA VAL A 151 8.37 15.80 8.20
C VAL A 151 9.18 16.56 9.25
N THR A 152 8.53 16.95 10.35
CA THR A 152 9.18 17.72 11.42
C THR A 152 10.27 16.91 12.11
N THR A 153 10.03 15.62 12.37
CA THR A 153 11.01 14.70 12.94
C THR A 153 12.23 14.57 12.04
N ILE A 154 12.03 14.28 10.75
CA ILE A 154 13.13 14.11 9.80
C ILE A 154 13.91 15.41 9.64
N LEU A 155 13.24 16.56 9.50
CA LEU A 155 13.93 17.81 9.20
C LEU A 155 14.65 18.43 10.40
N ASN A 156 14.13 18.25 11.62
CA ASN A 156 14.62 18.98 12.80
C ASN A 156 15.33 18.11 13.85
N MET A 157 15.20 16.77 13.80
CA MET A 157 15.72 15.88 14.85
C MET A 157 16.82 14.93 14.39
N ARG A 158 17.36 15.09 13.17
CA ARG A 158 18.51 14.30 12.71
C ARG A 158 19.71 14.46 13.62
N ALA A 159 20.41 13.36 13.82
CA ALA A 159 21.73 13.30 14.44
C ALA A 159 22.69 14.36 13.85
N PRO A 160 23.51 15.02 14.69
CA PRO A 160 24.50 15.98 14.22
C PRO A 160 25.41 15.39 13.15
N GLY A 161 25.60 16.13 12.04
CA GLY A 161 26.42 15.72 10.90
C GLY A 161 25.70 14.88 9.83
N MET A 162 24.47 14.43 10.08
CA MET A 162 23.61 13.81 9.07
C MET A 162 22.94 14.86 8.18
N THR A 163 23.58 15.19 7.05
CA THR A 163 22.96 15.99 6.00
C THR A 163 21.85 15.21 5.28
N LEU A 164 21.00 15.89 4.51
CA LEU A 164 19.91 15.25 3.75
C LEU A 164 20.43 14.10 2.86
N MET A 165 21.54 14.32 2.13
CA MET A 165 22.14 13.32 1.25
C MET A 165 22.95 12.23 1.99
N LYS A 166 22.89 12.19 3.32
CA LYS A 166 23.43 11.10 4.16
C LYS A 166 22.33 10.28 4.85
N MET A 167 21.06 10.62 4.67
CA MET A 167 19.96 9.88 5.27
C MET A 167 19.79 8.51 4.59
N PRO A 168 19.41 7.44 5.32
CA PRO A 168 19.00 6.17 4.70
C PRO A 168 17.89 6.37 3.66
N LEU A 169 17.83 5.50 2.65
CA LEU A 169 16.87 5.70 1.56
C LEU A 169 15.42 5.48 2.05
N PHE A 170 15.22 4.63 3.05
CA PHE A 170 13.93 4.53 3.74
C PHE A 170 13.46 5.87 4.30
N VAL A 171 14.35 6.66 4.93
CA VAL A 171 14.02 7.98 5.48
C VAL A 171 13.64 8.96 4.36
N TRP A 172 14.37 8.97 3.24
CA TRP A 172 14.02 9.78 2.07
C TRP A 172 12.66 9.45 1.47
N THR A 173 12.37 8.17 1.31
CA THR A 173 11.07 7.73 0.78
C THR A 173 9.91 8.15 1.68
N TRP A 174 10.10 8.14 3.00
CA TRP A 174 9.12 8.63 3.96
C TRP A 174 8.97 10.15 3.97
N LEU A 175 10.06 10.89 3.84
CA LEU A 175 10.00 12.35 3.73
C LEU A 175 9.11 12.76 2.55
N ILE A 176 9.31 12.12 1.39
CA ILE A 176 8.51 12.37 0.20
C ILE A 176 7.06 11.90 0.39
N THR A 177 6.85 10.69 0.93
CA THR A 177 5.53 10.14 1.23
C THR A 177 4.71 11.08 2.13
N ALA A 178 5.34 11.64 3.16
CA ALA A 178 4.68 12.56 4.09
C ALA A 178 4.27 13.88 3.43
N TYR A 179 5.11 14.44 2.54
CA TYR A 179 4.72 15.62 1.76
C TYR A 179 3.56 15.33 0.79
N LEU A 180 3.59 14.17 0.12
CA LEU A 180 2.50 13.75 -0.75
C LEU A 180 1.19 13.65 0.04
N LEU A 181 1.19 12.98 1.19
CA LEU A 181 0.03 12.87 2.08
C LEU A 181 -0.54 14.24 2.48
N ILE A 182 0.31 15.17 2.89
CA ILE A 182 -0.12 16.54 3.25
C ILE A 182 -0.78 17.24 2.05
N ALA A 183 -0.26 17.03 0.84
CA ALA A 183 -0.76 17.67 -0.37
C ALA A 183 -2.10 17.09 -0.85
N VAL A 184 -2.30 15.76 -0.78
CA VAL A 184 -3.45 15.11 -1.44
C VAL A 184 -4.59 14.70 -0.52
N MET A 185 -4.33 14.44 0.77
CA MET A 185 -5.40 14.07 1.70
C MET A 185 -6.51 15.14 1.82
N PRO A 186 -6.20 16.45 1.83
CA PRO A 186 -7.24 17.49 1.81
C PRO A 186 -8.12 17.45 0.55
N VAL A 187 -7.58 17.00 -0.59
CA VAL A 187 -8.33 16.91 -1.85
C VAL A 187 -9.39 15.81 -1.75
N LEU A 188 -9.02 14.63 -1.23
CA LEU A 188 -10.00 13.58 -0.93
C LEU A 188 -11.07 14.10 0.01
N ALA A 189 -10.67 14.70 1.15
CA ALA A 189 -11.60 15.24 2.14
C ALA A 189 -12.58 16.24 1.52
N GLY A 190 -12.12 17.11 0.62
CA GLY A 190 -12.97 18.01 -0.15
C GLY A 190 -13.99 17.27 -1.01
N ALA A 191 -13.56 16.26 -1.77
CA ALA A 191 -14.46 15.46 -2.62
C ALA A 191 -15.57 14.77 -1.81
N ILE A 192 -15.21 14.10 -0.71
CA ILE A 192 -16.17 13.37 0.13
C ILE A 192 -17.01 14.30 1.01
N THR A 193 -16.54 15.53 1.31
CA THR A 193 -17.36 16.58 1.93
C THR A 193 -18.42 17.09 0.95
N MET A 194 -18.06 17.42 -0.29
CA MET A 194 -19.03 17.80 -1.33
C MET A 194 -20.05 16.69 -1.57
N LEU A 195 -19.62 15.44 -1.55
CA LEU A 195 -20.51 14.29 -1.66
C LEU A 195 -21.48 14.20 -0.46
N LEU A 196 -20.99 14.45 0.76
CA LEU A 196 -21.83 14.48 1.97
C LEU A 196 -22.86 15.61 1.91
N THR A 197 -22.48 16.79 1.40
CA THR A 197 -23.40 17.91 1.25
C THR A 197 -24.45 17.67 0.17
N ASP A 198 -24.09 16.97 -0.92
CA ASP A 198 -25.06 16.56 -1.95
C ASP A 198 -26.09 15.57 -1.39
N ARG A 199 -25.70 14.76 -0.41
CA ARG A 199 -26.56 13.77 0.24
C ARG A 199 -27.51 14.37 1.29
N HIS A 200 -27.06 15.36 2.07
CA HIS A 200 -27.78 15.80 3.28
C HIS A 200 -28.11 17.29 3.35
N PHE A 201 -27.49 18.13 2.52
CA PHE A 201 -27.61 19.59 2.62
C PHE A 201 -28.16 20.25 1.36
N GLY A 202 -28.63 19.44 0.39
CA GLY A 202 -29.29 19.92 -0.82
C GLY A 202 -28.35 20.62 -1.81
N THR A 203 -27.04 20.40 -1.71
CA THR A 203 -26.10 20.83 -2.75
C THR A 203 -26.19 19.91 -3.97
N SER A 204 -25.63 20.36 -5.09
CA SER A 204 -25.65 19.62 -6.35
C SER A 204 -24.30 19.69 -7.06
N PHE A 205 -23.20 19.48 -6.34
CA PHE A 205 -21.85 19.48 -6.92
C PHE A 205 -21.68 18.40 -8.01
N PHE A 206 -22.17 17.19 -7.73
CA PHE A 206 -22.01 16.02 -8.61
C PHE A 206 -23.34 15.49 -9.15
N ASN A 207 -24.47 16.06 -8.72
CA ASN A 207 -25.79 15.71 -9.22
C ASN A 207 -26.14 16.48 -10.51
N ALA A 208 -26.12 15.78 -11.64
CA ALA A 208 -26.45 16.36 -12.95
C ALA A 208 -27.86 16.98 -13.02
N ALA A 209 -28.83 16.43 -12.28
CA ALA A 209 -30.20 16.99 -12.25
C ALA A 209 -30.25 18.39 -11.61
N GLY A 210 -29.30 18.71 -10.74
CA GLY A 210 -29.14 20.02 -10.12
C GLY A 210 -28.05 20.88 -10.76
N GLY A 211 -27.58 20.54 -11.96
CA GLY A 211 -26.55 21.27 -12.70
C GLY A 211 -25.10 20.92 -12.35
N GLY A 212 -24.87 19.90 -11.51
CA GLY A 212 -23.54 19.39 -11.16
C GLY A 212 -22.92 18.50 -12.23
N ASP A 213 -21.65 18.13 -12.02
CA ASP A 213 -20.89 17.27 -12.94
C ASP A 213 -20.36 16.01 -12.24
N PRO A 214 -20.91 14.80 -12.53
CA PRO A 214 -20.37 13.54 -12.02
C PRO A 214 -18.92 13.26 -12.46
N VAL A 215 -18.47 13.78 -13.62
CA VAL A 215 -17.09 13.58 -14.10
C VAL A 215 -16.11 14.45 -13.31
N MET A 216 -16.54 15.61 -12.82
CA MET A 216 -15.76 16.43 -11.88
C MET A 216 -15.39 15.63 -10.62
N PHE A 217 -16.29 14.78 -10.09
CA PHE A 217 -15.96 13.90 -8.97
C PHE A 217 -14.74 13.03 -9.31
N GLN A 218 -14.73 12.41 -10.49
CA GLN A 218 -13.63 11.54 -10.91
C GLN A 218 -12.31 12.29 -11.02
N HIS A 219 -12.31 13.52 -11.56
CA HIS A 219 -11.11 14.34 -11.61
C HIS A 219 -10.55 14.63 -10.21
N ILE A 220 -11.39 15.04 -9.26
CA ILE A 220 -10.95 15.36 -7.89
C ILE A 220 -10.48 14.10 -7.17
N PHE A 221 -11.26 13.01 -7.29
CA PHE A 221 -10.91 11.72 -6.68
C PHE A 221 -9.56 11.22 -7.20
N TRP A 222 -9.32 11.22 -8.51
CA TRP A 222 -8.06 10.71 -9.07
C TRP A 222 -6.89 11.65 -8.89
N PHE A 223 -7.11 12.97 -8.81
CA PHE A 223 -6.05 13.90 -8.41
C PHE A 223 -5.49 13.53 -7.04
N PHE A 224 -6.32 13.00 -6.14
CA PHE A 224 -5.86 12.33 -4.93
C PHE A 224 -5.34 10.90 -5.19
N GLY A 225 -6.15 10.08 -5.85
CA GLY A 225 -5.98 8.63 -5.91
C GLY A 225 -4.72 8.19 -6.65
N HIS A 226 -4.26 8.95 -7.65
CA HIS A 226 -3.04 8.58 -8.36
C HIS A 226 -1.75 8.88 -7.56
N PRO A 227 -1.58 10.08 -6.95
CA PRO A 227 -0.52 10.26 -5.96
C PRO A 227 -0.56 9.25 -4.80
N GLU A 228 -1.76 8.85 -4.39
CA GLU A 228 -1.95 7.90 -3.29
C GLU A 228 -1.36 6.51 -3.57
N VAL A 229 -1.41 6.00 -4.81
CA VAL A 229 -0.73 4.74 -5.13
C VAL A 229 0.79 4.84 -4.98
N TYR A 230 1.38 6.03 -5.16
CA TYR A 230 2.80 6.24 -4.86
C TYR A 230 3.08 6.35 -3.37
N ILE A 231 2.17 6.95 -2.61
CA ILE A 231 2.24 6.96 -1.14
C ILE A 231 2.30 5.51 -0.60
N MET A 232 1.63 4.57 -1.26
CA MET A 232 1.69 3.15 -0.91
C MET A 232 2.95 2.41 -1.40
N ILE A 233 3.65 2.88 -2.44
CA ILE A 233 4.82 2.16 -2.99
C ILE A 233 6.17 2.76 -2.60
N LEU A 234 6.24 4.06 -2.32
CA LEU A 234 7.51 4.72 -1.97
C LEU A 234 8.11 4.17 -0.67
N PRO A 235 7.35 3.95 0.43
CA PRO A 235 7.90 3.31 1.63
C PRO A 235 8.40 1.87 1.36
N ALA A 236 7.70 1.11 0.51
CA ALA A 236 8.11 -0.23 0.09
C ALA A 236 9.49 -0.19 -0.59
N PHE A 237 9.68 0.75 -1.50
CA PHE A 237 10.97 1.03 -2.13
C PHE A 237 12.05 1.36 -1.11
N GLY A 238 11.72 2.10 -0.06
CA GLY A 238 12.61 2.38 1.06
C GLY A 238 13.09 1.10 1.74
N ILE A 239 12.15 0.24 2.15
CA ILE A 239 12.44 -1.03 2.84
C ILE A 239 13.36 -1.92 1.99
N VAL A 240 13.02 -2.13 0.72
CA VAL A 240 13.82 -2.93 -0.21
C VAL A 240 15.24 -2.38 -0.37
N SER A 241 15.39 -1.06 -0.29
CA SER A 241 16.69 -0.39 -0.38
C SER A 241 17.55 -0.50 0.87
N GLU A 242 16.98 -0.88 2.01
CA GLU A 242 17.75 -1.23 3.22
C GLU A 242 18.14 -2.71 3.23
N ILE A 243 17.25 -3.58 2.74
CA ILE A 243 17.45 -5.04 2.74
C ILE A 243 18.52 -5.47 1.73
N ILE A 244 18.40 -5.03 0.48
CA ILE A 244 19.29 -5.47 -0.61
C ILE A 244 20.77 -5.21 -0.30
N PRO A 245 21.20 -3.99 0.09
CA PRO A 245 22.62 -3.76 0.39
C PRO A 245 23.12 -4.59 1.57
N THR A 246 22.29 -4.81 2.60
CA THR A 246 22.66 -5.61 3.78
C THR A 246 22.98 -7.05 3.39
N PHE A 247 22.10 -7.70 2.64
CA PHE A 247 22.30 -9.11 2.25
C PHE A 247 23.19 -9.27 1.01
N ALA A 248 23.42 -8.22 0.21
CA ALA A 248 24.42 -8.21 -0.85
C ALA A 248 25.84 -7.86 -0.36
N ARG A 249 25.98 -7.46 0.92
CA ARG A 249 27.26 -7.03 1.53
C ARG A 249 27.94 -5.90 0.77
N LYS A 250 27.13 -4.97 0.25
CA LYS A 250 27.59 -3.91 -0.65
C LYS A 250 26.75 -2.66 -0.44
N ARG A 251 27.39 -1.48 -0.54
CA ARG A 251 26.67 -0.21 -0.51
C ARG A 251 25.65 -0.12 -1.65
N LEU A 252 24.55 0.58 -1.37
CA LEU A 252 23.51 0.82 -2.36
C LEU A 252 24.10 1.56 -3.57
N PHE A 253 23.98 0.93 -4.75
CA PHE A 253 24.46 1.51 -5.99
C PHE A 253 23.55 2.68 -6.41
N GLY A 254 24.16 3.80 -6.82
CA GLY A 254 23.41 4.93 -7.36
C GLY A 254 22.52 5.66 -6.34
N TYR A 255 22.91 5.73 -5.06
CA TYR A 255 22.14 6.40 -4.00
C TYR A 255 21.54 7.75 -4.43
N SER A 256 22.36 8.68 -4.94
CA SER A 256 21.87 9.99 -5.38
C SER A 256 20.84 9.89 -6.52
N SER A 257 21.06 8.98 -7.46
CA SER A 257 20.12 8.69 -8.55
C SER A 257 18.79 8.15 -8.02
N MET A 258 18.81 7.31 -6.98
CA MET A 258 17.59 6.81 -6.34
C MET A 258 16.83 7.90 -5.57
N VAL A 259 17.54 8.81 -4.89
CA VAL A 259 16.92 9.98 -4.24
C VAL A 259 16.23 10.86 -5.27
N TYR A 260 16.93 11.22 -6.36
CA TYR A 260 16.34 12.03 -7.43
C TYR A 260 15.19 11.32 -8.13
N ALA A 261 15.29 10.02 -8.40
CA ALA A 261 14.19 9.24 -8.97
C ALA A 261 12.94 9.27 -8.07
N THR A 262 13.13 9.16 -6.75
CA THR A 262 12.03 9.25 -5.77
C THR A 262 11.38 10.64 -5.79
N ALA A 263 12.18 11.70 -5.86
CA ALA A 263 11.67 13.08 -5.98
C ALA A 263 10.94 13.31 -7.31
N SER A 264 11.45 12.77 -8.43
CA SER A 264 10.80 12.85 -9.73
C SER A 264 9.44 12.15 -9.73
N ILE A 265 9.32 10.97 -9.11
CA ILE A 265 8.02 10.28 -8.96
C ILE A 265 7.03 11.17 -8.21
N ALA A 266 7.46 11.84 -7.14
CA ALA A 266 6.60 12.73 -6.37
C ALA A 266 6.00 13.86 -7.24
N ILE A 267 6.84 14.53 -8.05
CA ILE A 267 6.39 15.61 -8.92
C ILE A 267 5.47 15.06 -10.02
N LEU A 268 5.89 13.99 -10.70
CA LEU A 268 5.12 13.41 -11.80
C LEU A 268 3.76 12.87 -11.34
N SER A 269 3.64 12.43 -10.08
CA SER A 269 2.40 11.88 -9.54
C SER A 269 1.20 12.84 -9.63
N PHE A 270 1.44 14.15 -9.61
CA PHE A 270 0.39 15.17 -9.69
C PHE A 270 -0.06 15.51 -11.11
N ILE A 271 0.57 14.95 -12.16
CA ILE A 271 0.28 15.32 -13.56
C ILE A 271 -0.15 14.13 -14.43
N VAL A 272 -0.53 13.01 -13.81
CA VAL A 272 -0.86 11.77 -14.53
C VAL A 272 -2.23 11.19 -14.20
N TRP A 273 -2.97 11.79 -13.26
CA TRP A 273 -4.17 11.19 -12.67
C TRP A 273 -5.25 10.79 -13.69
N ALA A 274 -5.38 11.55 -14.77
CA ALA A 274 -6.48 11.37 -15.70
C ALA A 274 -6.29 10.18 -16.65
N HIS A 275 -5.20 9.41 -16.55
CA HIS A 275 -5.15 8.09 -17.19
C HIS A 275 -6.20 7.12 -16.64
N HIS A 276 -6.74 7.38 -15.45
CA HIS A 276 -7.87 6.60 -14.92
C HIS A 276 -9.20 6.99 -15.57
N MET A 277 -9.19 7.92 -16.52
CA MET A 277 -10.35 8.58 -17.09
C MET A 277 -10.33 8.58 -18.63
N PHE A 278 -9.52 7.73 -19.27
CA PHE A 278 -9.45 7.71 -20.75
C PHE A 278 -10.79 7.40 -21.41
N THR A 279 -11.67 6.65 -20.73
CA THR A 279 -12.99 6.25 -21.21
C THR A 279 -14.12 7.23 -20.85
N THR A 280 -13.83 8.38 -20.22
CA THR A 280 -14.85 9.36 -19.78
C THR A 280 -15.18 10.42 -20.83
N GLY A 281 -14.77 10.23 -22.10
CA GLY A 281 -14.99 11.19 -23.17
C GLY A 281 -13.98 12.35 -23.20
N MET A 282 -12.82 12.20 -22.57
CA MET A 282 -11.75 13.20 -22.59
C MET A 282 -11.30 13.51 -24.03
N PRO A 283 -11.06 14.79 -24.41
CA PRO A 283 -10.52 15.14 -25.72
C PRO A 283 -9.18 14.45 -26.01
N VAL A 284 -8.93 14.10 -27.27
CA VAL A 284 -7.72 13.38 -27.72
C VAL A 284 -6.43 14.07 -27.25
N THR A 285 -6.36 15.40 -27.31
CA THR A 285 -5.20 16.17 -26.83
C THR A 285 -4.92 15.91 -25.35
N GLY A 286 -5.97 15.84 -24.52
CA GLY A 286 -5.85 15.49 -23.10
C GLY A 286 -5.36 14.05 -22.92
N GLN A 287 -5.96 13.10 -23.65
CA GLN A 287 -5.56 11.70 -23.59
C GLN A 287 -4.07 11.51 -23.94
N LEU A 288 -3.59 12.17 -25.00
CA LEU A 288 -2.19 12.12 -25.42
C LEU A 288 -1.25 12.69 -24.35
N PHE A 289 -1.60 13.82 -23.72
CA PHE A 289 -0.81 14.38 -22.62
C PHE A 289 -0.67 13.39 -21.46
N PHE A 290 -1.79 12.87 -20.96
CA PHE A 290 -1.79 11.96 -19.82
C PHE A 290 -1.14 10.60 -20.15
N MET A 291 -1.27 10.12 -21.39
CA MET A 291 -0.56 8.94 -21.89
C MET A 291 0.96 9.12 -21.79
N TYR A 292 1.51 10.17 -22.41
CA TYR A 292 2.97 10.40 -22.41
C TYR A 292 3.51 10.70 -21.01
N ALA A 293 2.78 11.49 -20.21
CA ALA A 293 3.17 11.80 -18.84
C ALA A 293 3.20 10.54 -17.96
N THR A 294 2.24 9.63 -18.13
CA THR A 294 2.19 8.36 -17.40
C THR A 294 3.33 7.43 -17.80
N MET A 295 3.62 7.32 -19.10
CA MET A 295 4.77 6.54 -19.59
C MET A 295 6.09 7.04 -19.02
N LEU A 296 6.24 8.36 -18.84
CA LEU A 296 7.45 8.96 -18.28
C LEU A 296 7.74 8.48 -16.85
N ILE A 297 6.73 8.12 -16.06
CA ILE A 297 6.92 7.59 -14.69
C ILE A 297 7.64 6.23 -14.69
N ALA A 298 7.57 5.47 -15.78
CA ALA A 298 8.30 4.22 -15.89
C ALA A 298 9.82 4.43 -15.80
N VAL A 299 10.33 5.60 -16.21
CA VAL A 299 11.77 5.92 -16.20
C VAL A 299 12.36 5.97 -14.78
N PRO A 300 11.91 6.84 -13.86
CA PRO A 300 12.47 6.89 -12.51
C PRO A 300 12.25 5.56 -11.75
N THR A 301 11.14 4.87 -12.00
CA THR A 301 10.90 3.54 -11.42
C THR A 301 11.90 2.51 -11.93
N GLY A 302 12.14 2.48 -13.25
CA GLY A 302 13.14 1.61 -13.88
C GLY A 302 14.55 1.87 -13.36
N VAL A 303 14.95 3.14 -13.20
CA VAL A 303 16.23 3.52 -12.59
C VAL A 303 16.41 2.87 -11.22
N LYS A 304 15.36 2.84 -10.39
CA LYS A 304 15.43 2.19 -9.07
C LYS A 304 15.60 0.67 -9.18
N ILE A 305 14.87 0.02 -10.08
CA ILE A 305 15.00 -1.42 -10.34
C ILE A 305 16.44 -1.77 -10.76
N PHE A 306 16.99 -1.04 -11.72
CA PHE A 306 18.37 -1.26 -12.17
C PHE A 306 19.40 -0.98 -11.08
N ASN A 307 19.20 0.04 -10.25
CA ASN A 307 20.11 0.31 -9.12
C ASN A 307 20.09 -0.82 -8.07
N TRP A 308 18.93 -1.42 -7.77
CA TRP A 308 18.88 -2.60 -6.90
C TRP A 308 19.58 -3.81 -7.53
N VAL A 309 19.35 -4.09 -8.81
CA VAL A 309 20.03 -5.18 -9.53
C VAL A 309 21.55 -4.95 -9.55
N ALA A 310 22.00 -3.72 -9.81
CA ALA A 310 23.40 -3.35 -9.76
C ALA A 310 24.01 -3.43 -8.35
N THR A 311 23.21 -3.21 -7.31
CA THR A 311 23.63 -3.41 -5.92
C THR A 311 23.89 -4.90 -5.65
N MET A 312 23.01 -5.79 -6.09
CA MET A 312 23.20 -7.24 -6.00
C MET A 312 24.36 -7.76 -6.86
N TRP A 313 24.60 -7.14 -8.02
CA TRP A 313 25.65 -7.54 -8.95
C TRP A 313 27.04 -7.46 -8.31
N ARG A 314 27.78 -8.57 -8.37
CA ARG A 314 29.09 -8.75 -7.70
C ARG A 314 29.05 -8.50 -6.18
N GLY A 315 27.89 -8.65 -5.55
CA GLY A 315 27.74 -8.71 -4.09
C GLY A 315 27.98 -10.13 -3.57
N SER A 316 28.22 -10.28 -2.27
CA SER A 316 28.29 -11.57 -1.59
C SER A 316 26.93 -11.93 -1.00
N MET A 317 26.01 -12.38 -1.86
CA MET A 317 24.61 -12.56 -1.48
C MET A 317 24.37 -13.72 -0.52
N THR A 318 23.50 -13.49 0.46
CA THR A 318 22.84 -14.52 1.28
C THR A 318 21.32 -14.46 1.09
N PHE A 319 20.61 -15.56 1.35
CA PHE A 319 19.20 -15.74 1.01
C PHE A 319 18.32 -16.04 2.23
N GLU A 320 18.42 -15.15 3.21
CA GLU A 320 17.48 -15.05 4.33
C GLU A 320 16.12 -14.54 3.84
N THR A 321 15.09 -14.77 4.65
CA THR A 321 13.69 -14.48 4.33
C THR A 321 13.46 -13.03 3.86
N PRO A 322 14.04 -11.99 4.48
CA PRO A 322 13.93 -10.62 3.99
C PRO A 322 14.44 -10.46 2.55
N MET A 323 15.58 -11.06 2.24
CA MET A 323 16.19 -10.99 0.91
C MET A 323 15.35 -11.73 -0.13
N LEU A 324 14.77 -12.88 0.23
CA LEU A 324 13.84 -13.60 -0.65
C LEU A 324 12.62 -12.75 -1.00
N PHE A 325 11.98 -12.12 -0.01
CA PHE A 325 10.86 -11.22 -0.28
C PHE A 325 11.29 -9.98 -1.09
N ALA A 326 12.49 -9.43 -0.88
CA ALA A 326 13.00 -8.31 -1.65
C ALA A 326 13.28 -8.67 -3.13
N ILE A 327 13.84 -9.85 -3.40
CA ILE A 327 14.01 -10.36 -4.78
C ILE A 327 12.65 -10.67 -5.40
N GLY A 328 11.78 -11.33 -4.63
CA GLY A 328 10.40 -11.62 -5.02
C GLY A 328 9.69 -10.36 -5.46
N PHE A 329 9.73 -9.32 -4.62
CA PHE A 329 9.24 -7.96 -4.90
C PHE A 329 9.76 -7.43 -6.24
N ILE A 330 11.08 -7.43 -6.50
CA ILE A 330 11.62 -6.92 -7.77
C ILE A 330 11.02 -7.65 -8.96
N PHE A 331 10.91 -8.97 -8.89
CA PHE A 331 10.40 -9.79 -9.97
C PHE A 331 8.92 -9.49 -10.27
N VAL A 332 8.06 -9.62 -9.26
CA VAL A 332 6.61 -9.44 -9.41
C VAL A 332 6.25 -7.98 -9.70
N PHE A 333 6.92 -7.03 -9.06
CA PHE A 333 6.68 -5.61 -9.28
C PHE A 333 7.08 -5.20 -10.69
N THR A 334 8.16 -5.76 -11.24
CA THR A 334 8.54 -5.48 -12.64
C THR A 334 7.50 -5.99 -13.62
N MET A 335 6.96 -7.20 -13.42
CA MET A 335 5.86 -7.71 -14.26
C MET A 335 4.61 -6.82 -14.16
N GLY A 336 4.25 -6.39 -12.95
CA GLY A 336 3.16 -5.42 -12.73
C GLY A 336 3.41 -4.08 -13.40
N GLY A 337 4.63 -3.55 -13.33
CA GLY A 337 5.01 -2.30 -13.98
C GLY A 337 4.85 -2.36 -15.50
N LEU A 338 5.25 -3.48 -16.12
CA LEU A 338 5.10 -3.69 -17.57
C LEU A 338 3.62 -3.70 -18.00
N THR A 339 2.74 -4.32 -17.22
CA THR A 339 1.29 -4.31 -17.51
C THR A 339 0.67 -2.93 -17.31
N GLY A 340 1.24 -2.09 -16.43
CA GLY A 340 0.84 -0.70 -16.25
C GLY A 340 1.23 0.20 -17.42
N ILE A 341 2.38 -0.06 -18.06
CA ILE A 341 2.75 0.64 -19.29
C ILE A 341 1.73 0.35 -20.40
N ILE A 342 1.23 -0.88 -20.49
CA ILE A 342 0.15 -1.22 -21.44
C ILE A 342 -1.11 -0.41 -21.16
N LEU A 343 -1.53 -0.30 -19.89
CA LEU A 343 -2.69 0.52 -19.50
C LEU A 343 -2.47 2.03 -19.68
N SER A 344 -1.23 2.49 -19.71
CA SER A 344 -0.94 3.91 -19.99
C SER A 344 -1.23 4.30 -21.45
N VAL A 345 -1.30 3.32 -22.37
CA VAL A 345 -1.58 3.53 -23.79
C VAL A 345 -3.09 3.68 -23.99
N ALA A 346 -3.58 4.91 -24.18
CA ALA A 346 -5.01 5.20 -24.24
C ALA A 346 -5.82 4.30 -25.22
N PRO A 347 -5.36 4.02 -26.46
CA PRO A 347 -6.07 3.10 -27.35
C PRO A 347 -6.22 1.67 -26.83
N LEU A 348 -5.23 1.18 -26.07
CA LEU A 348 -5.29 -0.14 -25.45
C LEU A 348 -6.16 -0.11 -24.19
N ASP A 349 -6.07 0.96 -23.40
CA ASP A 349 -6.90 1.13 -22.22
C ASP A 349 -8.38 1.08 -22.57
N ILE A 350 -8.84 1.65 -23.69
CA ILE A 350 -10.26 1.56 -24.10
C ILE A 350 -10.80 0.11 -24.07
N ALA A 351 -10.00 -0.88 -24.46
CA ALA A 351 -10.40 -2.29 -24.45
C ALA A 351 -10.19 -2.97 -23.10
N LEU A 352 -9.23 -2.51 -22.30
CA LEU A 352 -8.81 -3.15 -21.04
C LEU A 352 -9.44 -2.49 -19.80
N HIS A 353 -9.95 -1.27 -19.94
CA HIS A 353 -10.52 -0.46 -18.87
C HIS A 353 -11.68 -1.21 -18.21
N ASP A 354 -11.73 -1.15 -16.88
CA ASP A 354 -12.74 -1.85 -16.08
C ASP A 354 -12.82 -3.38 -16.33
N THR A 355 -11.80 -4.01 -16.91
CA THR A 355 -11.69 -5.48 -16.97
C THR A 355 -10.84 -6.04 -15.83
N TYR A 356 -10.81 -7.37 -15.72
CA TYR A 356 -9.88 -8.07 -14.82
C TYR A 356 -8.40 -7.79 -15.11
N TYR A 357 -8.05 -7.22 -16.28
CA TYR A 357 -6.66 -6.85 -16.57
C TYR A 357 -6.18 -5.73 -15.64
N VAL A 358 -7.02 -4.72 -15.40
CA VAL A 358 -6.74 -3.63 -14.45
C VAL A 358 -6.64 -4.17 -13.02
N VAL A 359 -7.52 -5.11 -12.66
CA VAL A 359 -7.48 -5.77 -11.35
C VAL A 359 -6.16 -6.51 -11.17
N ALA A 360 -5.75 -7.30 -12.16
CA ALA A 360 -4.50 -8.05 -12.14
C ALA A 360 -3.27 -7.13 -12.04
N HIS A 361 -3.18 -6.13 -12.93
CA HIS A 361 -2.11 -5.14 -12.92
C HIS A 361 -1.96 -4.49 -11.53
N PHE A 362 -3.06 -3.97 -10.99
CA PHE A 362 -3.04 -3.26 -9.71
C PHE A 362 -2.64 -4.17 -8.55
N HIS A 363 -3.09 -5.42 -8.52
CA HIS A 363 -2.68 -6.36 -7.48
C HIS A 363 -1.20 -6.77 -7.61
N TYR A 364 -0.65 -6.84 -8.82
CA TYR A 364 0.79 -7.03 -9.01
C TYR A 364 1.61 -5.86 -8.45
N VAL A 365 1.21 -4.61 -8.69
CA VAL A 365 1.99 -3.47 -8.19
C VAL A 365 1.70 -3.12 -6.74
N LEU A 366 0.49 -3.40 -6.22
CA LEU A 366 0.11 -3.09 -4.84
C LEU A 366 0.35 -4.25 -3.88
N VAL A 367 -0.18 -5.44 -4.14
CA VAL A 367 0.01 -6.59 -3.21
C VAL A 367 1.44 -7.09 -3.34
N ALA A 368 1.87 -7.42 -4.56
CA ALA A 368 3.21 -7.92 -4.79
C ALA A 368 4.29 -6.83 -4.62
N GLY A 369 3.92 -5.55 -4.75
CA GLY A 369 4.77 -4.42 -4.40
C GLY A 369 4.78 -4.12 -2.89
N SER A 370 3.71 -3.51 -2.40
CA SER A 370 3.64 -3.04 -1.02
C SER A 370 3.64 -4.19 0.00
N LEU A 371 2.80 -5.22 -0.16
CA LEU A 371 2.66 -6.26 0.87
C LEU A 371 3.92 -7.14 0.99
N TYR A 372 4.60 -7.45 -0.12
CA TYR A 372 5.87 -8.20 -0.06
C TYR A 372 6.96 -7.40 0.63
N ALA A 373 7.04 -6.10 0.37
CA ALA A 373 7.98 -5.22 1.08
C ALA A 373 7.63 -5.12 2.58
N LEU A 374 6.34 -5.11 2.94
CA LEU A 374 5.90 -5.15 4.35
C LEU A 374 6.33 -6.47 5.02
N PHE A 375 6.19 -7.62 4.35
CA PHE A 375 6.73 -8.88 4.85
C PHE A 375 8.25 -8.84 4.97
N ALA A 376 8.94 -8.39 3.94
CA ALA A 376 10.39 -8.26 3.92
C ALA A 376 10.88 -7.41 5.11
N GLY A 377 10.29 -6.23 5.29
CA GLY A 377 10.60 -5.32 6.39
C GLY A 377 10.27 -5.93 7.76
N THR A 378 9.14 -6.63 7.88
CA THR A 378 8.80 -7.32 9.13
C THR A 378 9.88 -8.33 9.47
N TYR A 379 10.20 -9.27 8.57
CA TYR A 379 11.26 -10.24 8.84
C TYR A 379 12.61 -9.57 9.10
N TYR A 380 12.92 -8.47 8.42
CA TYR A 380 14.18 -7.75 8.58
C TYR A 380 14.34 -7.13 9.98
N TRP A 381 13.30 -6.49 10.51
CA TRP A 381 13.38 -5.79 11.80
C TRP A 381 12.73 -6.55 12.97
N LEU A 382 12.05 -7.67 12.73
CA LEU A 382 11.42 -8.48 13.79
C LEU A 382 12.40 -8.88 14.92
N PRO A 383 13.68 -9.25 14.63
CA PRO A 383 14.64 -9.51 15.70
C PRO A 383 14.96 -8.28 16.55
N LYS A 384 14.97 -7.08 15.95
CA LYS A 384 15.17 -5.81 16.66
C LYS A 384 13.97 -5.48 17.57
N TRP A 385 12.76 -5.82 17.13
CA TRP A 385 11.53 -5.54 17.89
C TRP A 385 11.32 -6.51 19.04
N THR A 386 11.63 -7.80 18.84
CA THR A 386 11.30 -8.88 19.78
C THR A 386 12.49 -9.36 20.62
N GLY A 387 13.72 -9.07 20.19
CA GLY A 387 14.93 -9.61 20.82
C GLY A 387 15.25 -11.06 20.49
N HIS A 388 14.48 -11.69 19.59
CA HIS A 388 14.65 -13.09 19.22
C HIS A 388 14.72 -13.26 17.70
N MET A 389 15.47 -14.25 17.24
CA MET A 389 15.47 -14.66 15.84
C MET A 389 14.20 -15.45 15.54
N TYR A 390 13.57 -15.14 14.41
CA TYR A 390 12.44 -15.92 13.92
C TYR A 390 12.91 -17.22 13.27
N ASP A 391 11.98 -18.14 13.07
CA ASP A 391 12.26 -19.42 12.40
C ASP A 391 12.41 -19.21 10.88
N GLU A 392 13.65 -19.26 10.40
CA GLU A 392 13.99 -19.03 8.99
C GLU A 392 13.37 -20.06 8.05
N ARG A 393 13.15 -21.31 8.49
CA ARG A 393 12.48 -22.33 7.67
C ARG A 393 11.02 -21.95 7.45
N LEU A 394 10.33 -21.54 8.50
CA LEU A 394 8.93 -21.08 8.39
C LEU A 394 8.82 -19.79 7.58
N GLY A 395 9.77 -18.87 7.72
CA GLY A 395 9.86 -17.66 6.89
C GLY A 395 9.98 -17.98 5.39
N LYS A 396 10.84 -18.94 5.04
CA LYS A 396 10.98 -19.45 3.65
C LYS A 396 9.73 -20.15 3.14
N VAL A 397 9.07 -20.94 3.99
CA VAL A 397 7.77 -21.57 3.62
C VAL A 397 6.74 -20.48 3.35
N HIS A 398 6.63 -19.47 4.21
CA HIS A 398 5.73 -18.33 3.99
C HIS A 398 6.04 -17.63 2.66
N PHE A 399 7.32 -17.36 2.37
CA PHE A 399 7.74 -16.77 1.09
C PHE A 399 7.27 -17.58 -0.13
N TRP A 400 7.62 -18.86 -0.21
CA TRP A 400 7.29 -19.68 -1.38
C TRP A 400 5.79 -19.90 -1.54
N MET A 401 5.08 -20.13 -0.43
CA MET A 401 3.62 -20.26 -0.46
C MET A 401 2.99 -18.97 -0.97
N SER A 402 3.42 -17.81 -0.46
CA SER A 402 2.91 -16.51 -0.91
C SER A 402 3.28 -16.21 -2.37
N LEU A 403 4.49 -16.52 -2.84
CA LEU A 403 4.93 -16.29 -4.22
C LEU A 403 4.12 -17.09 -5.24
N LEU A 404 3.98 -18.40 -4.99
CA LEU A 404 3.30 -19.30 -5.92
C LEU A 404 1.80 -19.01 -5.95
N SER A 405 1.16 -18.91 -4.78
CA SER A 405 -0.27 -18.64 -4.68
C SER A 405 -0.66 -17.26 -5.20
N PHE A 406 0.18 -16.23 -4.99
CA PHE A 406 -0.03 -14.90 -5.55
C PHE A 406 -0.11 -14.96 -7.08
N ASN A 407 0.88 -15.59 -7.74
CA ASN A 407 0.87 -15.69 -9.19
C ASN A 407 -0.28 -16.59 -9.69
N LEU A 408 -0.61 -17.67 -8.98
CA LEU A 408 -1.76 -18.51 -9.30
C LEU A 408 -3.10 -17.74 -9.22
N THR A 409 -3.18 -16.76 -8.32
CA THR A 409 -4.36 -15.90 -8.16
C THR A 409 -4.43 -14.84 -9.25
N PHE A 410 -3.38 -14.04 -9.43
CA PHE A 410 -3.49 -12.79 -10.19
C PHE A 410 -2.95 -12.91 -11.62
N PHE A 411 -2.06 -13.87 -11.92
CA PHE A 411 -1.58 -14.04 -13.29
C PHE A 411 -2.74 -14.40 -14.25
N PRO A 412 -3.62 -15.38 -13.92
CA PRO A 412 -4.73 -15.73 -14.80
C PRO A 412 -5.74 -14.61 -15.00
N MET A 413 -5.84 -13.67 -14.05
CA MET A 413 -6.72 -12.50 -14.20
C MET A 413 -6.34 -11.61 -15.39
N HIS A 414 -5.07 -11.57 -15.81
CA HIS A 414 -4.69 -10.88 -17.05
C HIS A 414 -5.37 -11.50 -18.27
N PHE A 415 -5.44 -12.84 -18.34
CA PHE A 415 -6.13 -13.53 -19.44
C PHE A 415 -7.64 -13.36 -19.37
N LEU A 416 -8.23 -13.36 -18.17
CA LEU A 416 -9.65 -13.01 -17.99
C LEU A 416 -9.94 -11.60 -18.52
N GLY A 417 -9.08 -10.63 -18.21
CA GLY A 417 -9.20 -9.26 -18.70
C GLY A 417 -9.04 -9.13 -20.21
N LEU A 418 -8.01 -9.78 -20.78
CA LEU A 418 -7.79 -9.82 -22.23
C LEU A 418 -8.94 -10.49 -22.99
N ALA A 419 -9.61 -11.47 -22.37
CA ALA A 419 -10.79 -12.12 -22.91
C ALA A 419 -12.09 -11.30 -22.67
N GLY A 420 -11.98 -10.10 -22.10
CA GLY A 420 -13.09 -9.15 -21.94
C GLY A 420 -13.94 -9.34 -20.69
N MET A 421 -13.47 -10.07 -19.66
CA MET A 421 -14.21 -10.21 -18.41
C MET A 421 -14.21 -8.89 -17.63
N PRO A 422 -15.37 -8.24 -17.41
CA PRO A 422 -15.45 -7.00 -16.63
C PRO A 422 -15.18 -7.25 -15.13
N ARG A 423 -14.67 -6.25 -14.43
CA ARG A 423 -14.53 -6.26 -12.97
C ARG A 423 -15.85 -5.89 -12.28
N ARG A 424 -16.00 -6.21 -10.99
CA ARG A 424 -17.18 -5.90 -10.16
C ARG A 424 -18.48 -6.60 -10.63
N TYR A 425 -18.36 -7.81 -11.17
CA TYR A 425 -19.49 -8.65 -11.56
C TYR A 425 -19.61 -9.82 -10.58
N ALA A 426 -20.81 -10.02 -10.03
CA ALA A 426 -21.12 -11.12 -9.11
C ALA A 426 -21.31 -12.46 -9.82
N ASP A 427 -21.57 -12.43 -11.13
CA ASP A 427 -21.77 -13.61 -11.97
C ASP A 427 -21.09 -13.41 -13.34
N TYR A 428 -20.75 -14.51 -14.02
CA TYR A 428 -20.02 -14.53 -15.28
C TYR A 428 -20.38 -15.76 -16.16
N PRO A 429 -20.24 -15.66 -17.49
CA PRO A 429 -20.54 -16.77 -18.40
C PRO A 429 -19.52 -17.92 -18.33
N MET A 430 -19.93 -19.12 -18.73
CA MET A 430 -19.14 -20.37 -18.71
C MET A 430 -17.73 -20.25 -19.30
N GLN A 431 -17.52 -19.39 -20.31
CA GLN A 431 -16.21 -19.20 -20.95
C GLN A 431 -15.09 -18.72 -19.99
N PHE A 432 -15.44 -18.14 -18.83
CA PHE A 432 -14.47 -17.68 -17.84
C PHE A 432 -14.32 -18.63 -16.64
N ALA A 433 -14.99 -19.80 -16.65
CA ALA A 433 -15.06 -20.70 -15.50
C ALA A 433 -13.70 -21.25 -15.06
N ASP A 434 -12.92 -21.81 -15.99
CA ASP A 434 -11.66 -22.48 -15.65
C ASP A 434 -10.66 -21.54 -14.98
N PHE A 435 -10.47 -20.34 -15.55
CA PHE A 435 -9.58 -19.36 -14.95
C PHE A 435 -10.12 -18.84 -13.62
N ASN A 436 -11.42 -18.62 -13.47
CA ASN A 436 -11.98 -18.22 -12.18
C ASN A 436 -11.79 -19.29 -11.09
N ALA A 437 -11.97 -20.58 -11.42
CA ALA A 437 -11.71 -21.66 -10.48
C ALA A 437 -10.24 -21.68 -10.03
N ILE A 438 -9.29 -21.53 -10.97
CA ILE A 438 -7.84 -21.43 -10.67
C ILE A 438 -7.55 -20.22 -9.78
N VAL A 439 -8.09 -19.05 -10.13
CA VAL A 439 -7.94 -17.81 -9.37
C VAL A 439 -8.43 -17.98 -7.93
N THR A 440 -9.58 -18.64 -7.74
CA THR A 440 -10.13 -18.88 -6.40
C THR A 440 -9.25 -19.82 -5.58
N VAL A 441 -8.77 -20.92 -6.15
CA VAL A 441 -7.84 -21.83 -5.46
C VAL A 441 -6.56 -21.09 -5.06
N GLY A 442 -6.01 -20.29 -5.97
CA GLY A 442 -4.86 -19.42 -5.68
C GLY A 442 -5.15 -18.46 -4.52
N ALA A 443 -6.33 -17.82 -4.52
CA ALA A 443 -6.69 -16.83 -3.52
C ALA A 443 -6.80 -17.44 -2.12
N PHE A 444 -7.43 -18.61 -1.99
CA PHE A 444 -7.51 -19.33 -0.72
C PHE A 444 -6.13 -19.78 -0.25
N TRP A 445 -5.28 -20.27 -1.14
CA TRP A 445 -3.91 -20.62 -0.81
C TRP A 445 -3.13 -19.39 -0.32
N PHE A 446 -3.25 -18.25 -1.00
CA PHE A 446 -2.60 -17.00 -0.59
C PHE A 446 -3.14 -16.48 0.74
N GLY A 447 -4.44 -16.52 0.98
CA GLY A 447 -5.04 -16.11 2.25
C GLY A 447 -4.56 -16.96 3.42
N LEU A 448 -4.51 -18.28 3.24
CA LEU A 448 -4.05 -19.22 4.27
C LEU A 448 -2.54 -19.10 4.54
N SER A 449 -1.72 -18.74 3.56
CA SER A 449 -0.27 -18.54 3.79
C SER A 449 0.01 -17.40 4.78
N GLN A 450 -0.90 -16.43 4.91
CA GLN A 450 -0.75 -15.33 5.87
C GLN A 450 -0.89 -15.79 7.33
N LEU A 451 -1.54 -16.93 7.58
CA LEU A 451 -1.58 -17.53 8.91
C LEU A 451 -0.20 -18.06 9.33
N ILE A 452 0.62 -18.50 8.37
CA ILE A 452 2.01 -18.89 8.62
C ILE A 452 2.81 -17.67 9.08
N PHE A 453 2.62 -16.52 8.43
CA PHE A 453 3.27 -15.27 8.83
C PHE A 453 2.91 -14.87 10.27
N LEU A 454 1.62 -14.87 10.61
CA LEU A 454 1.16 -14.63 11.98
C LEU A 454 1.80 -15.61 12.98
N TRP A 455 1.82 -16.88 12.63
CA TRP A 455 2.43 -17.91 13.47
C TRP A 455 3.92 -17.66 13.71
N VAL A 456 4.67 -17.26 12.68
CA VAL A 456 6.10 -16.92 12.82
C VAL A 456 6.29 -15.73 13.76
N ILE A 457 5.48 -14.68 13.63
CA ILE A 457 5.54 -13.51 14.52
C ILE A 457 5.24 -13.93 15.96
N ILE A 458 4.15 -14.67 16.20
CA ILE A 458 3.78 -15.13 17.55
C ILE A 458 4.87 -16.01 18.16
N LYS A 459 5.43 -16.94 17.37
CA LYS A 459 6.54 -17.80 17.81
C LYS A 459 7.74 -16.96 18.25
N CYS A 460 8.12 -15.97 17.43
CA CYS A 460 9.24 -15.07 17.71
C CYS A 460 9.01 -14.20 18.96
N ILE A 461 7.81 -13.65 19.15
CA ILE A 461 7.44 -12.88 20.35
C ILE A 461 7.51 -13.75 21.61
N ARG A 462 7.09 -15.02 21.53
CA ARG A 462 7.11 -15.96 22.66
C ARG A 462 8.52 -16.42 23.04
N GLY A 463 9.52 -16.15 22.21
CA GLY A 463 10.91 -16.46 22.46
C GLY A 463 11.58 -17.15 21.26
N GLY A 464 12.79 -17.65 21.48
CA GLY A 464 13.61 -18.26 20.44
C GLY A 464 15.08 -18.09 20.75
N GLU A 465 15.91 -18.24 19.74
CA GLU A 465 17.32 -17.86 19.82
C GLU A 465 17.41 -16.34 20.04
N LYS A 466 18.26 -15.89 20.97
CA LYS A 466 18.44 -14.46 21.22
C LYS A 466 19.04 -13.78 20.00
N ALA A 467 18.43 -12.68 19.57
CA ALA A 467 18.96 -11.87 18.49
C ALA A 467 20.15 -11.05 18.98
N ALA A 468 21.22 -10.99 18.18
CA ALA A 468 22.28 -10.02 18.39
C ALA A 468 21.76 -8.59 18.14
N ASP A 469 22.54 -7.59 18.55
CA ASP A 469 22.22 -6.18 18.30
C ASP A 469 22.19 -5.87 16.80
N ASN A 470 23.11 -6.49 16.05
CA ASN A 470 23.15 -6.46 14.58
C ASN A 470 23.12 -7.90 14.04
N PRO A 471 21.93 -8.54 13.99
CA PRO A 471 21.80 -9.96 13.64
C PRO A 471 22.19 -10.23 12.18
N TRP A 472 22.09 -9.22 11.32
CA TRP A 472 22.40 -9.33 9.91
C TRP A 472 23.84 -8.95 9.58
N GLY A 473 24.61 -8.36 10.51
CA GLY A 473 25.92 -7.78 10.20
C GLY A 473 25.83 -6.64 9.17
N ALA A 474 24.77 -5.84 9.22
CA ALA A 474 24.61 -4.66 8.37
C ALA A 474 25.77 -3.68 8.62
N SER A 475 26.38 -3.16 7.55
CA SER A 475 27.53 -2.26 7.64
C SER A 475 27.15 -0.81 7.95
N GLU A 476 25.89 -0.46 7.73
CA GLU A 476 25.33 0.89 7.87
C GLU A 476 23.96 0.78 8.57
N GLY A 477 23.49 1.88 9.17
CA GLY A 477 22.22 1.94 9.89
C GLY A 477 22.40 2.12 11.40
N LEU A 478 21.90 3.24 11.94
CA LEU A 478 21.97 3.54 13.37
C LEU A 478 21.10 2.60 14.21
N GLU A 479 20.03 2.05 13.63
CA GLU A 479 19.14 1.10 14.28
C GLU A 479 19.84 -0.22 14.68
N TRP A 480 20.98 -0.53 14.07
CA TRP A 480 21.79 -1.72 14.39
C TRP A 480 22.84 -1.46 15.47
N THR A 481 22.96 -0.21 15.95
CA THR A 481 23.88 0.17 17.04
C THR A 481 23.25 0.07 18.43
N VAL A 482 21.94 -0.17 18.50
CA VAL A 482 21.18 -0.32 19.74
C VAL A 482 20.91 -1.79 20.06
N PRO A 483 20.65 -2.15 21.34
CA PRO A 483 20.33 -3.52 21.72
C PRO A 483 19.15 -4.18 21.00
N SER A 484 19.09 -5.52 21.02
CA SER A 484 17.90 -6.30 20.64
C SER A 484 17.31 -7.02 21.88
N PRO A 485 16.06 -6.73 22.31
CA PRO A 485 15.12 -5.80 21.71
C PRO A 485 15.56 -4.34 21.91
N ALA A 486 15.11 -3.46 21.02
CA ALA A 486 15.41 -2.03 21.12
C ALA A 486 14.87 -1.47 22.46
N PRO A 487 15.67 -0.72 23.25
CA PRO A 487 15.20 -0.08 24.47
C PRO A 487 14.07 0.91 24.19
N PHE A 488 13.21 1.19 25.18
CA PHE A 488 12.12 2.16 25.02
C PHE A 488 12.65 3.54 24.60
N HIS A 489 13.64 4.06 25.34
CA HIS A 489 14.37 5.28 24.99
C HIS A 489 15.70 4.92 24.34
N THR A 490 15.94 5.47 23.15
CA THR A 490 17.18 5.32 22.39
C THR A 490 17.75 6.70 22.12
N PHE A 491 19.07 6.85 21.92
CA PHE A 491 19.68 8.11 21.48
C PHE A 491 19.30 9.37 22.28
N GLU A 492 19.15 9.26 23.61
CA GLU A 492 18.97 10.45 24.49
C GLU A 492 20.11 11.45 24.28
N THR A 493 21.32 10.93 24.08
CA THR A 493 22.43 11.65 23.46
C THR A 493 22.52 11.21 21.99
N PRO A 494 22.26 12.09 21.02
CA PRO A 494 22.34 11.75 19.61
C PRO A 494 23.77 11.32 19.20
N PRO A 495 23.92 10.27 18.38
CA PRO A 495 25.23 9.90 17.83
C PRO A 495 25.71 11.00 16.87
N VAL A 496 27.03 11.18 16.75
CA VAL A 496 27.61 12.08 15.75
C VAL A 496 27.87 11.29 14.47
N VAL A 497 27.19 11.65 13.38
CA VAL A 497 27.38 11.04 12.07
C VAL A 497 28.45 11.81 11.31
N LYS A 498 29.48 11.12 10.83
CA LYS A 498 30.60 11.74 10.12
C LYS A 498 30.38 11.88 8.62
#